data_AF-A0A1D6EI47-F1
#
_entry.id   AF-A0A1D6EI47-F1
#
_cell.length_a   1.000
_cell.length_b   1.000
_cell.length_c   1.000
_cell.angle_alpha   90.00
_cell.angle_beta   90.00
_cell.angle_gamma   90.00
#
_symmetry.space_group_name_H-M   'P 1'
#
loop_
_entity.id
_entity.type
_entity.pdbx_description
1 polymer ?
#
loop_
_entity_poly.entity_id
_entity_poly.type
_entity_poly.pdbx_seq_one_letter_code
_entity_poly.pdbx_strand_id
1 'polypeptide(L)'
;MNPRYARSQQPPPPSPCVSVMETNRSARLQARFALRTSPRRVDDSDDDSERICRGRGGEEGEDLKLLVDWAVNLGFHLVQLLPINDTSVHGMRWDSYPYSSLSVFALHPLYLRVQALSDAIPVLRYTFVMLSNLFIEEIQQAKKQLDKKDVDYEAALSTKLSIARKIFNLEKEKVLNSSSFQQFLSENELDKLISEGTLHHDVIRFHYYVQYHLYIQLSEAATYARKKNVILKGDLPIGVDRNSVDTWVYPTLFRMNTTTGAPLDYFDKNGQNWGFPTYNWEEMSKDNYGWWRARLTQVI
;
A
#
# COMPACT_ATOMS: atom_id res chain seq x y z
N MET A 1 -14.46 -34.67 -42.49
CA MET A 1 -15.03 -34.17 -41.22
C MET A 1 -14.14 -33.05 -40.71
N ASN A 2 -14.73 -31.91 -40.39
CA ASN A 2 -14.09 -30.59 -40.27
C ASN A 2 -13.62 -30.32 -38.82
N PRO A 3 -12.39 -29.82 -38.56
CA PRO A 3 -11.91 -29.54 -37.21
C PRO A 3 -12.03 -28.05 -36.90
N ARG A 4 -12.99 -27.61 -36.07
CA ARG A 4 -13.00 -26.26 -35.48
C ARG A 4 -13.68 -26.24 -34.10
N TYR A 5 -13.06 -25.48 -33.19
CA TYR A 5 -13.54 -25.02 -31.87
C TYR A 5 -13.22 -25.86 -30.62
N ALA A 6 -11.93 -25.88 -30.26
CA ALA A 6 -11.54 -25.72 -28.86
C ALA A 6 -11.48 -24.21 -28.56
N ARG A 7 -12.45 -23.68 -27.81
CA ARG A 7 -12.31 -22.38 -27.12
C ARG A 7 -12.31 -22.66 -25.62
N SER A 8 -11.22 -22.28 -24.97
CA SER A 8 -11.07 -22.18 -23.53
C SER A 8 -12.16 -21.27 -22.96
N GLN A 9 -13.09 -21.82 -22.19
CA GLN A 9 -13.95 -21.02 -21.34
C GLN A 9 -13.16 -20.69 -20.07
N GLN A 10 -12.66 -19.46 -19.96
CA GLN A 10 -12.34 -18.88 -18.66
C GLN A 10 -13.65 -18.74 -17.89
N PRO A 11 -13.70 -19.08 -16.59
CA PRO A 11 -14.88 -18.83 -15.78
C PRO A 11 -15.14 -17.32 -15.69
N PRO A 12 -16.41 -16.87 -15.67
CA PRO A 12 -16.74 -15.47 -15.51
C PRO A 12 -16.21 -14.94 -14.16
N PRO A 13 -15.85 -13.65 -14.07
CA PRO A 13 -15.42 -13.05 -12.81
C PRO A 13 -16.53 -13.18 -11.77
N PRO A 14 -16.19 -13.44 -10.49
CA PRO A 14 -17.18 -13.53 -9.42
C PRO A 14 -17.95 -12.21 -9.31
N SER A 15 -19.27 -12.31 -9.18
CA SER A 15 -20.13 -11.14 -8.98
C SER A 15 -19.78 -10.48 -7.64
N PRO A 16 -19.55 -9.15 -7.59
CA PRO A 16 -19.21 -8.49 -6.33
C PRO A 16 -20.41 -8.55 -5.38
N CYS A 17 -20.23 -9.26 -4.26
CA CYS A 17 -21.23 -9.36 -3.21
C CYS A 17 -21.46 -7.99 -2.54
N VAL A 18 -22.66 -7.73 -2.02
CA VAL A 18 -23.04 -6.43 -1.44
C VAL A 18 -22.14 -6.03 -0.26
N SER A 19 -21.59 -7.00 0.49
CA SER A 19 -20.60 -6.74 1.55
C SER A 19 -19.26 -6.19 1.01
N VAL A 20 -18.85 -6.61 -0.20
CA VAL A 20 -17.65 -6.10 -0.89
C VAL A 20 -17.82 -4.61 -1.21
N MET A 21 -19.04 -4.14 -1.47
CA MET A 21 -19.33 -2.73 -1.77
C MET A 21 -19.19 -1.81 -0.55
N GLU A 22 -19.54 -2.26 0.65
CA GLU A 22 -19.38 -1.46 1.89
C GLU A 22 -17.92 -1.37 2.33
N THR A 23 -17.15 -2.47 2.26
CA THR A 23 -15.69 -2.44 2.42
C THR A 23 -15.00 -1.57 1.37
N ASN A 24 -15.58 -1.47 0.16
CA ASN A 24 -15.10 -0.57 -0.88
C ASN A 24 -15.23 0.90 -0.49
N ARG A 25 -16.20 1.31 0.35
CA ARG A 25 -16.31 2.70 0.82
C ARG A 25 -15.18 3.05 1.79
N SER A 26 -14.84 2.16 2.71
CA SER A 26 -13.71 2.35 3.65
C SER A 26 -12.35 2.28 2.94
N ALA A 27 -12.19 1.38 1.97
CA ALA A 27 -11.02 1.34 1.09
C ALA A 27 -10.89 2.60 0.22
N ARG A 28 -12.01 3.14 -0.28
CA ARG A 28 -12.06 4.46 -0.94
C ARG A 28 -11.68 5.58 -0.01
N LEU A 29 -12.03 5.51 1.27
CA LEU A 29 -11.63 6.50 2.26
C LEU A 29 -10.12 6.48 2.49
N GLN A 30 -9.53 5.29 2.66
CA GLN A 30 -8.08 5.14 2.80
C GLN A 30 -7.30 5.55 1.55
N ALA A 31 -7.78 5.20 0.36
CA ALA A 31 -7.17 5.67 -0.87
C ALA A 31 -7.35 7.18 -1.07
N ARG A 32 -8.49 7.73 -0.62
CA ARG A 32 -8.66 9.18 -0.52
C ARG A 32 -7.66 9.79 0.44
N PHE A 33 -7.30 9.15 1.55
CA PHE A 33 -6.21 9.63 2.41
C PHE A 33 -4.85 9.50 1.72
N ALA A 34 -4.55 8.37 1.10
CA ALA A 34 -3.30 8.15 0.35
C ALA A 34 -3.11 9.13 -0.83
N LEU A 35 -4.21 9.68 -1.34
CA LEU A 35 -4.27 10.59 -2.49
C LEU A 35 -4.74 12.00 -2.10
N ARG A 36 -5.08 12.23 -0.83
CA ARG A 36 -5.46 13.54 -0.31
C ARG A 36 -4.21 14.36 -0.28
N THR A 37 -4.30 15.47 -0.96
CA THR A 37 -3.15 16.30 -1.24
C THR A 37 -3.45 17.77 -0.99
N SER A 38 -4.63 18.08 -0.42
CA SER A 38 -5.03 19.35 0.18
C SER A 38 -6.35 19.17 0.99
N PRO A 39 -6.66 20.01 2.00
CA PRO A 39 -7.97 20.01 2.65
C PRO A 39 -9.03 20.67 1.74
N ARG A 40 -10.17 20.01 1.50
CA ARG A 40 -11.32 20.67 0.85
C ARG A 40 -11.93 21.69 1.81
N ARG A 41 -12.28 22.87 1.28
CA ARG A 41 -13.34 23.70 1.87
C ARG A 41 -14.64 22.90 1.81
N VAL A 42 -15.27 22.72 2.97
CA VAL A 42 -16.66 22.30 3.08
C VAL A 42 -17.47 23.59 3.06
N ASP A 43 -18.51 23.65 2.22
CA ASP A 43 -19.42 24.79 2.19
C ASP A 43 -20.16 24.90 3.53
N ASP A 44 -20.30 26.15 4.00
CA ASP A 44 -20.81 26.57 5.31
C ASP A 44 -22.13 25.88 5.71
N SER A 45 -22.05 24.81 6.50
CA SER A 45 -23.08 24.39 7.48
C SER A 45 -22.64 23.08 8.16
N ASP A 46 -21.77 23.20 9.18
CA ASP A 46 -21.76 22.39 10.40
C ASP A 46 -20.45 22.63 11.17
N ASP A 47 -20.61 23.34 12.29
CA ASP A 47 -19.59 23.87 13.19
C ASP A 47 -18.84 22.75 13.95
N ASP A 48 -17.60 23.02 14.38
CA ASP A 48 -16.59 22.17 15.08
C ASP A 48 -15.50 21.48 14.22
N SER A 49 -15.69 21.24 12.92
CA SER A 49 -14.63 20.64 12.07
C SER A 49 -13.58 21.66 11.55
N GLU A 50 -13.88 22.95 11.65
CA GLU A 50 -13.11 24.03 11.03
C GLU A 50 -11.75 24.33 11.68
N ARG A 51 -11.56 23.96 12.95
CA ARG A 51 -10.33 24.31 13.67
C ARG A 51 -9.13 23.45 13.29
N ILE A 52 -9.37 22.31 12.64
CA ILE A 52 -8.35 21.30 12.30
C ILE A 52 -7.64 21.62 10.97
N CYS A 53 -8.30 22.33 10.05
CA CYS A 53 -7.73 22.69 8.74
C CYS A 53 -6.85 23.95 8.76
N ARG A 54 -6.73 24.65 9.90
CA ARG A 54 -5.82 25.79 10.09
C ARG A 54 -4.51 25.37 10.79
N GLY A 55 -3.90 24.27 10.33
CA GLY A 55 -2.48 24.07 10.51
C GLY A 55 -1.72 25.18 9.76
N ARG A 56 -0.68 25.74 10.37
CA ARG A 56 0.09 26.87 9.81
C ARG A 56 0.46 26.58 8.35
N GLY A 57 0.05 27.47 7.45
CA GLY A 57 0.32 27.34 6.02
C GLY A 57 1.80 27.11 5.76
N GLY A 58 2.13 25.94 5.19
CA GLY A 58 3.50 25.58 4.82
C GLY A 58 3.76 24.07 4.74
N GLU A 59 3.08 23.23 5.53
CA GLU A 59 3.40 21.80 5.65
C GLU A 59 2.18 20.91 5.36
N GLU A 60 1.85 20.71 4.09
CA GLU A 60 1.00 19.59 3.65
C GLU A 60 1.83 18.29 3.76
N GLY A 61 1.89 17.73 4.97
CA GLY A 61 2.73 16.57 5.26
C GLY A 61 2.09 15.64 6.27
N GLU A 62 1.93 14.38 5.87
CA GLU A 62 1.72 13.21 6.75
C GLU A 62 0.29 13.08 7.32
N ASP A 63 -0.67 12.70 6.45
CA ASP A 63 -2.07 12.48 6.83
C ASP A 63 -2.26 11.59 8.06
N LEU A 64 -1.40 10.60 8.25
CA LEU A 64 -1.43 9.73 9.42
C LEU A 64 -1.01 10.46 10.71
N LYS A 65 -0.07 11.42 10.64
CA LYS A 65 0.29 12.26 11.79
C LYS A 65 -0.80 13.29 12.09
N LEU A 66 -1.45 13.83 11.06
CA LEU A 66 -2.64 14.69 11.23
C LEU A 66 -3.79 13.92 11.88
N LEU A 67 -4.02 12.66 11.48
CA LEU A 67 -5.01 11.78 12.11
C LEU A 67 -4.66 11.49 13.57
N VAL A 68 -3.38 11.31 13.89
CA VAL A 68 -2.89 11.16 15.26
C VAL A 68 -3.16 12.44 16.07
N ASP A 69 -2.83 13.62 15.55
CA ASP A 69 -3.08 14.88 16.26
C ASP A 69 -4.57 15.11 16.50
N TRP A 70 -5.41 14.76 15.52
CA TRP A 70 -6.86 14.76 15.67
C TRP A 70 -7.31 13.79 16.78
N ALA A 71 -6.78 12.56 16.80
CA ALA A 71 -7.08 11.57 17.82
C ALA A 71 -6.71 12.08 19.22
N VAL A 72 -5.52 12.66 19.37
CA VAL A 72 -5.05 13.27 20.63
C VAL A 72 -5.99 14.39 21.10
N ASN A 73 -6.39 15.27 20.19
CA ASN A 73 -7.27 16.40 20.52
C ASN A 73 -8.63 15.95 21.04
N LEU A 74 -9.09 14.76 20.63
CA LEU A 74 -10.34 14.15 21.08
C LEU A 74 -10.17 13.20 22.29
N GLY A 75 -8.94 13.01 22.78
CA GLY A 75 -8.64 12.09 23.87
C GLY A 75 -8.60 10.61 23.48
N PHE A 76 -8.47 10.30 22.19
CA PHE A 76 -8.26 8.93 21.71
C PHE A 76 -6.79 8.52 21.86
N HIS A 77 -6.59 7.24 22.19
CA HIS A 77 -5.27 6.64 22.40
C HIS A 77 -4.98 5.50 21.40
N LEU A 78 -5.89 5.26 20.45
CA LEU A 78 -5.81 4.18 19.47
C LEU A 78 -6.33 4.69 18.12
N VAL A 79 -5.57 4.43 17.07
CA VAL A 79 -5.98 4.61 15.66
C VAL A 79 -5.79 3.28 14.95
N GLN A 80 -6.89 2.68 14.49
CA GLN A 80 -6.84 1.46 13.69
C GLN A 80 -6.82 1.79 12.19
N LEU A 81 -5.92 1.12 11.46
CA LEU A 81 -5.82 1.20 10.00
C LEU A 81 -6.39 -0.09 9.40
N LEU A 82 -7.07 -0.02 8.24
CA LEU A 82 -7.30 -1.20 7.41
C LEU A 82 -5.94 -1.71 6.86
N PRO A 83 -5.90 -2.92 6.26
CA PRO A 83 -4.68 -3.45 5.69
C PRO A 83 -4.05 -2.48 4.67
N ILE A 84 -2.74 -2.29 4.80
CA ILE A 84 -1.93 -1.39 3.95
C ILE A 84 -0.99 -2.16 3.01
N ASN A 85 -1.15 -3.47 2.97
CA ASN A 85 -0.37 -4.39 2.17
C ASN A 85 -0.57 -4.17 0.67
N ASP A 86 0.42 -4.52 -0.13
CA ASP A 86 0.31 -4.44 -1.59
C ASP A 86 -0.77 -5.40 -2.08
N THR A 87 -1.70 -4.87 -2.87
CA THR A 87 -2.84 -5.59 -3.47
C THR A 87 -2.81 -5.56 -5.00
N SER A 88 -1.72 -5.07 -5.61
CA SER A 88 -1.60 -4.82 -7.05
C SER A 88 -1.46 -6.11 -7.91
N VAL A 89 -2.33 -7.10 -7.69
CA VAL A 89 -2.29 -8.43 -8.32
C VAL A 89 -2.49 -8.37 -9.83
N HIS A 90 -3.42 -7.52 -10.29
CA HIS A 90 -3.83 -7.43 -11.68
C HIS A 90 -3.48 -6.09 -12.34
N GLY A 91 -3.07 -5.11 -11.55
CA GLY A 91 -2.79 -3.74 -11.99
C GLY A 91 -4.04 -2.95 -12.38
N MET A 92 -5.20 -3.29 -11.83
CA MET A 92 -6.49 -2.69 -12.22
C MET A 92 -7.30 -2.25 -11.00
N ARG A 93 -8.36 -1.46 -11.21
CA ARG A 93 -9.15 -0.85 -10.13
C ARG A 93 -9.69 -1.85 -9.09
N TRP A 94 -9.96 -3.10 -9.44
CA TRP A 94 -10.45 -4.10 -8.47
C TRP A 94 -9.40 -4.51 -7.43
N ASP A 95 -8.12 -4.23 -7.67
CA ASP A 95 -7.04 -4.39 -6.70
C ASP A 95 -7.15 -3.39 -5.53
N SER A 96 -8.11 -2.45 -5.58
CA SER A 96 -8.39 -1.53 -4.47
C SER A 96 -8.95 -2.21 -3.21
N TYR A 97 -9.26 -3.51 -3.24
CA TYR A 97 -9.74 -4.25 -2.09
C TYR A 97 -8.58 -4.64 -1.14
N PRO A 98 -8.49 -4.04 0.07
CA PRO A 98 -7.31 -4.14 0.94
C PRO A 98 -7.04 -5.55 1.49
N TYR A 99 -8.02 -6.45 1.40
CA TYR A 99 -7.89 -7.82 1.90
C TYR A 99 -7.41 -8.82 0.82
N SER A 100 -7.30 -8.40 -0.45
CA SER A 100 -6.77 -9.23 -1.55
C SER A 100 -5.27 -8.95 -1.75
N SER A 101 -4.46 -9.28 -0.76
CA SER A 101 -3.02 -8.96 -0.79
C SER A 101 -2.28 -9.75 -1.85
N LEU A 102 -1.54 -9.04 -2.71
CA LEU A 102 -0.46 -9.56 -3.55
C LEU A 102 0.72 -10.02 -2.69
N SER A 103 1.01 -9.27 -1.61
CA SER A 103 1.98 -9.69 -0.61
C SER A 103 1.55 -9.21 0.78
N VAL A 104 1.59 -10.10 1.78
CA VAL A 104 1.33 -9.72 3.18
C VAL A 104 2.55 -9.09 3.87
N PHE A 105 3.67 -9.00 3.17
CA PHE A 105 4.92 -8.42 3.66
C PHE A 105 5.23 -7.06 3.03
N ALA A 106 4.87 -6.86 1.76
CA ALA A 106 5.09 -5.59 1.07
C ALA A 106 4.00 -4.56 1.39
N LEU A 107 4.39 -3.30 1.50
CA LEU A 107 3.48 -2.17 1.63
C LEU A 107 2.97 -1.74 0.25
N HIS A 108 1.72 -1.31 0.16
CA HIS A 108 1.15 -0.89 -1.11
C HIS A 108 1.84 0.40 -1.62
N PRO A 109 2.39 0.42 -2.84
CA PRO A 109 3.04 1.61 -3.40
C PRO A 109 2.14 2.85 -3.54
N LEU A 110 0.81 2.67 -3.48
CA LEU A 110 -0.14 3.77 -3.49
C LEU A 110 0.07 4.72 -2.30
N TYR A 111 0.54 4.22 -1.15
CA TYR A 111 0.79 5.03 0.04
C TYR A 111 2.08 5.84 -0.01
N LEU A 112 2.91 5.66 -1.04
CA LEU A 112 4.17 6.39 -1.17
C LEU A 112 3.91 7.89 -1.28
N ARG A 113 4.53 8.66 -0.38
CA ARG A 113 4.54 10.12 -0.44
C ARG A 113 5.71 10.59 -1.31
N VAL A 114 5.42 10.85 -2.60
CA VAL A 114 6.43 11.31 -3.57
C VAL A 114 6.99 12.70 -3.26
N GLN A 115 6.23 13.55 -2.55
CA GLN A 115 6.72 14.85 -2.06
C GLN A 115 7.91 14.67 -1.12
N ALA A 116 7.85 13.69 -0.21
CA ALA A 116 8.94 13.39 0.72
C ALA A 116 10.24 13.04 -0.01
N LEU A 117 10.12 12.34 -1.14
CA LEU A 117 11.27 11.97 -1.97
C LEU A 117 11.87 13.23 -2.62
N SER A 118 11.02 14.11 -3.15
CA SER A 118 11.45 15.37 -3.75
C SER A 118 12.15 16.29 -2.75
N ASP A 119 11.65 16.34 -1.51
CA ASP A 119 12.19 17.19 -0.44
C ASP A 119 13.56 16.69 0.06
N ALA A 120 13.83 15.37 -0.07
CA ALA A 120 15.09 14.75 0.35
C ALA A 120 16.25 14.97 -0.64
N ILE A 121 15.97 15.47 -1.85
CA ILE A 121 16.97 15.73 -2.87
C ILE A 121 17.88 16.88 -2.42
N PRO A 122 19.21 16.67 -2.25
CA PRO A 122 20.11 17.71 -1.79
C PRO A 122 20.19 18.88 -2.79
N VAL A 123 19.78 20.07 -2.34
CA VAL A 123 19.75 21.30 -3.14
C VAL A 123 21.15 21.95 -3.26
N LEU A 124 22.21 21.16 -3.12
CA LEU A 124 23.60 21.65 -3.01
C LEU A 124 24.21 22.09 -4.35
N ARG A 125 23.53 21.87 -5.47
CA ARG A 125 23.95 22.27 -6.83
C ARG A 125 22.77 22.89 -7.57
N TYR A 126 23.02 23.93 -8.37
CA TYR A 126 21.98 24.64 -9.13
C TYR A 126 21.09 23.71 -9.97
N THR A 127 21.68 22.70 -10.61
CA THR A 127 20.94 21.68 -11.37
C THR A 127 19.93 20.91 -10.51
N PHE A 128 20.28 20.63 -9.24
CA PHE A 128 19.38 19.93 -8.31
C PHE A 128 18.27 20.84 -7.78
N VAL A 129 18.50 22.15 -7.66
CA VAL A 129 17.44 23.14 -7.35
C VAL A 129 16.38 23.12 -8.44
N MET A 130 16.80 23.24 -9.71
CA MET A 130 15.89 23.23 -10.85
C MET A 130 15.11 21.92 -10.96
N LEU A 131 15.77 20.78 -10.77
CA LEU A 131 15.11 19.47 -10.80
C LEU A 131 14.10 19.29 -9.65
N SER A 132 14.45 19.72 -8.44
CA SER A 132 13.53 19.71 -7.30
C SER A 132 12.27 20.54 -7.58
N ASN A 133 12.42 21.75 -8.12
CA ASN A 133 11.29 22.60 -8.51
C ASN A 133 10.42 21.94 -9.59
N LEU A 134 11.02 21.28 -10.59
CA LEU A 134 10.28 20.55 -11.61
C LEU A 134 9.44 19.40 -11.03
N PHE A 135 9.97 18.65 -10.05
CA PHE A 135 9.20 17.61 -9.38
C PHE A 135 8.09 18.18 -8.52
N ILE A 136 8.33 19.30 -7.81
CA ILE A 136 7.30 19.99 -7.04
C ILE A 136 6.16 20.42 -7.95
N GLU A 137 6.46 21.03 -9.10
CA GLU A 137 5.46 21.42 -10.09
C GLU A 137 4.70 20.21 -10.66
N GLU A 138 5.41 19.13 -11.03
CA GLU A 138 4.79 17.89 -11.52
C GLU A 138 3.85 17.28 -10.48
N ILE A 139 4.27 17.23 -9.21
CA ILE A 139 3.44 16.77 -8.10
C ILE A 139 2.22 17.66 -7.97
N GLN A 140 2.37 18.99 -7.94
CA GLN A 140 1.25 19.93 -7.81
C GLN A 140 0.24 19.81 -8.97
N GLN A 141 0.71 19.62 -10.20
CA GLN A 141 -0.14 19.40 -11.36
C GLN A 141 -0.91 18.08 -11.24
N ALA A 142 -0.23 16.99 -10.87
CA ALA A 142 -0.83 15.69 -10.62
C ALA A 142 -1.91 15.77 -9.53
N LYS A 143 -1.62 16.47 -8.42
CA LYS A 143 -2.58 16.74 -7.34
C LYS A 143 -3.86 17.38 -7.88
N LYS A 144 -3.71 18.48 -8.64
CA LYS A 144 -4.84 19.22 -9.20
C LYS A 144 -5.66 18.41 -10.20
N GLN A 145 -5.00 17.56 -10.99
CA GLN A 145 -5.66 16.71 -11.97
C GLN A 145 -6.42 15.52 -11.33
N LEU A 146 -5.88 14.98 -10.24
CA LEU A 146 -6.38 13.77 -9.59
C LEU A 146 -7.32 14.04 -8.40
N ASP A 147 -7.46 15.29 -7.93
CA ASP A 147 -8.47 15.69 -6.94
C ASP A 147 -9.89 15.72 -7.56
N LYS A 148 -10.39 14.53 -7.87
CA LYS A 148 -11.74 14.30 -8.41
C LYS A 148 -12.70 13.88 -7.30
N LYS A 149 -14.00 13.86 -7.60
CA LYS A 149 -15.02 13.36 -6.65
C LYS A 149 -14.77 11.89 -6.29
N ASP A 150 -14.39 11.07 -7.27
CA ASP A 150 -14.05 9.66 -7.08
C ASP A 150 -12.55 9.45 -7.30
N VAL A 151 -11.99 8.51 -6.54
CA VAL A 151 -10.58 8.19 -6.60
C VAL A 151 -10.27 7.39 -7.86
N ASP A 152 -9.31 7.89 -8.64
CA ASP A 152 -8.74 7.20 -9.79
C ASP A 152 -7.46 6.46 -9.37
N TYR A 153 -7.63 5.25 -8.84
CA TYR A 153 -6.55 4.43 -8.28
C TYR A 153 -5.41 4.17 -9.26
N GLU A 154 -5.74 3.78 -10.49
CA GLU A 154 -4.77 3.42 -11.51
C GLU A 154 -3.96 4.63 -11.94
N ALA A 155 -4.64 5.75 -12.24
CA ALA A 155 -3.98 6.99 -12.62
C ALA A 155 -3.08 7.50 -11.50
N ALA A 156 -3.54 7.43 -10.26
CA ALA A 156 -2.76 7.84 -9.11
C ALA A 156 -1.52 6.98 -8.85
N LEU A 157 -1.67 5.65 -8.85
CA LEU A 157 -0.56 4.73 -8.68
C LEU A 157 0.48 4.89 -9.79
N SER A 158 0.03 4.94 -11.04
CA SER A 158 0.90 5.15 -12.20
C SER A 158 1.66 6.47 -12.12
N THR A 159 0.97 7.56 -11.76
CA THR A 159 1.59 8.88 -11.63
C THR A 159 2.63 8.91 -10.51
N LYS A 160 2.30 8.35 -9.33
CA LYS A 160 3.23 8.27 -8.20
C LYS A 160 4.47 7.44 -8.55
N LEU A 161 4.31 6.27 -9.16
CA LEU A 161 5.42 5.42 -9.56
C LEU A 161 6.27 6.05 -10.67
N SER A 162 5.66 6.80 -11.58
CA SER A 162 6.37 7.57 -12.61
C SER A 162 7.29 8.63 -11.99
N ILE A 163 6.75 9.45 -11.08
CA ILE A 163 7.53 10.48 -10.35
C ILE A 163 8.63 9.82 -9.51
N ALA A 164 8.28 8.80 -8.73
CA ALA A 164 9.25 8.06 -7.91
C ALA A 164 10.38 7.46 -8.76
N ARG A 165 10.10 6.97 -9.97
CA ARG A 165 11.11 6.44 -10.89
C ARG A 165 12.05 7.51 -11.42
N LYS A 166 11.53 8.70 -11.73
CA LYS A 166 12.37 9.84 -12.13
C LYS A 166 13.31 10.24 -10.99
N ILE A 167 12.81 10.32 -9.75
CA ILE A 167 13.62 10.64 -8.57
C ILE A 167 14.65 9.54 -8.32
N PHE A 168 14.24 8.26 -8.34
CA PHE A 168 15.13 7.11 -8.21
C PHE A 168 16.32 7.20 -9.17
N ASN A 169 16.10 7.51 -10.44
CA ASN A 169 17.18 7.62 -11.42
C ASN A 169 18.22 8.71 -11.07
N LEU A 170 17.84 9.71 -10.29
CA LEU A 170 18.73 10.79 -9.86
C LEU A 170 19.52 10.44 -8.60
N GLU A 171 18.93 9.69 -7.66
CA GLU A 171 19.53 9.47 -6.33
C GLU A 171 19.80 8.01 -5.94
N LYS A 172 19.50 7.04 -6.82
CA LYS A 172 19.64 5.60 -6.52
C LYS A 172 21.00 5.24 -5.95
N GLU A 173 22.10 5.76 -6.48
CA GLU A 173 23.43 5.42 -5.97
C GLU A 173 23.69 5.95 -4.57
N LYS A 174 23.10 7.09 -4.20
CA LYS A 174 23.22 7.65 -2.85
C LYS A 174 22.38 6.83 -1.87
N VAL A 175 21.12 6.55 -2.22
CA VAL A 175 20.17 5.87 -1.32
C VAL A 175 20.56 4.41 -1.14
N LEU A 176 20.84 3.70 -2.23
CA LEU A 176 21.13 2.27 -2.18
C LEU A 176 22.46 1.95 -1.48
N ASN A 177 23.41 2.88 -1.48
CA ASN A 177 24.68 2.74 -0.74
C ASN A 177 24.61 3.30 0.69
N SER A 178 23.46 3.82 1.13
CA SER A 178 23.31 4.35 2.50
C SER A 178 23.26 3.22 3.53
N SER A 179 23.80 3.46 4.73
CA SER A 179 23.78 2.49 5.82
C SER A 179 22.36 2.10 6.24
N SER A 180 21.42 3.05 6.22
CA SER A 180 20.01 2.79 6.54
C SER A 180 19.32 1.89 5.52
N PHE A 181 19.64 2.04 4.23
CA PHE A 181 19.13 1.15 3.20
C PHE A 181 19.76 -0.25 3.29
N GLN A 182 21.06 -0.34 3.56
CA GLN A 182 21.76 -1.61 3.76
C GLN A 182 21.22 -2.36 4.99
N GLN A 183 20.92 -1.65 6.08
CA GLN A 183 20.25 -2.23 7.24
C GLN A 183 18.87 -2.79 6.86
N PHE A 184 18.05 -2.00 6.15
CA PHE A 184 16.74 -2.43 5.64
C PHE A 184 16.86 -3.68 4.74
N LEU A 185 17.88 -3.79 3.89
CA LEU A 185 18.11 -4.99 3.08
C LEU A 185 18.52 -6.20 3.91
N SER A 186 19.43 -6.01 4.87
CA SER A 186 19.94 -7.11 5.71
C SER A 186 18.85 -7.77 6.55
N GLU A 187 17.87 -6.98 7.00
CA GLU A 187 16.69 -7.47 7.70
C GLU A 187 15.75 -8.30 6.80
N ASN A 188 15.93 -8.22 5.48
CA ASN A 188 15.10 -8.90 4.48
C ASN A 188 15.83 -10.02 3.71
N GLU A 189 17.13 -10.29 3.96
CA GLU A 189 17.92 -11.40 3.39
C GLU A 189 18.01 -11.48 1.84
N LEU A 190 18.03 -10.35 1.13
CA LEU A 190 17.82 -10.33 -0.34
C LEU A 190 19.04 -9.87 -1.17
N ASP A 191 20.24 -9.85 -0.60
CA ASP A 191 21.49 -9.46 -1.28
C ASP A 191 21.72 -10.22 -2.60
N LYS A 192 21.24 -11.47 -2.68
CA LYS A 192 21.35 -12.31 -3.88
C LYS A 192 20.46 -11.87 -5.04
N LEU A 193 19.35 -11.16 -4.78
CA LEU A 193 18.41 -10.73 -5.84
C LEU A 193 18.79 -9.39 -6.47
N ILE A 194 19.66 -8.62 -5.81
CA ILE A 194 20.15 -7.32 -6.30
C ILE A 194 21.56 -7.48 -6.92
N SER A 195 22.04 -8.71 -7.14
CA SER A 195 23.36 -8.92 -7.74
C SER A 195 23.42 -8.33 -9.16
N GLU A 196 24.48 -7.56 -9.43
CA GLU A 196 24.73 -6.98 -10.74
C GLU A 196 24.80 -8.08 -11.82
N GLY A 197 24.17 -7.81 -12.98
CA GLY A 197 24.19 -8.71 -14.14
C GLY A 197 22.91 -9.51 -14.42
N THR A 198 21.86 -9.38 -13.59
CA THR A 198 20.55 -9.99 -13.89
C THR A 198 19.70 -9.09 -14.80
N LEU A 199 18.86 -9.69 -15.65
CA LEU A 199 17.98 -8.96 -16.59
C LEU A 199 17.05 -7.97 -15.89
N HIS A 200 16.67 -8.25 -14.63
CA HIS A 200 15.70 -7.47 -13.87
C HIS A 200 16.32 -6.57 -12.81
N HIS A 201 17.66 -6.46 -12.77
CA HIS A 201 18.40 -5.75 -11.74
C HIS A 201 17.87 -4.34 -11.42
N ASP A 202 17.71 -3.47 -12.43
CA ASP A 202 17.23 -2.10 -12.21
C ASP A 202 15.76 -2.04 -11.77
N VAL A 203 14.93 -2.97 -12.25
CA VAL A 203 13.52 -3.07 -11.85
C VAL A 203 13.43 -3.47 -10.39
N ILE A 204 14.20 -4.48 -9.98
CA ILE A 204 14.28 -4.96 -8.61
C ILE A 204 14.74 -3.83 -7.69
N ARG A 205 15.84 -3.14 -8.02
CA ARG A 205 16.35 -1.99 -7.24
C ARG A 205 15.29 -0.91 -7.04
N PHE A 206 14.52 -0.60 -8.08
CA PHE A 206 13.44 0.38 -7.97
C PHE A 206 12.34 -0.07 -7.00
N HIS A 207 11.93 -1.34 -7.03
CA HIS A 207 10.91 -1.83 -6.09
C HIS A 207 11.40 -1.80 -4.63
N TYR A 208 12.66 -2.18 -4.37
CA TYR A 208 13.24 -2.06 -3.03
C TYR A 208 13.36 -0.60 -2.58
N TYR A 209 13.75 0.30 -3.48
CA TYR A 209 13.75 1.73 -3.17
C TYR A 209 12.37 2.22 -2.74
N VAL A 210 11.31 1.82 -3.46
CA VAL A 210 9.92 2.16 -3.08
C VAL A 210 9.55 1.57 -1.72
N GLN A 211 9.83 0.29 -1.47
CA GLN A 211 9.53 -0.37 -0.20
C GLN A 211 10.32 0.25 0.97
N TYR A 212 11.59 0.59 0.77
CA TYR A 212 12.41 1.29 1.76
C TYR A 212 11.79 2.64 2.15
N HIS A 213 11.39 3.46 1.17
CA HIS A 213 10.79 4.75 1.49
C HIS A 213 9.40 4.61 2.14
N LEU A 214 8.61 3.62 1.76
CA LEU A 214 7.36 3.29 2.46
C LEU A 214 7.63 2.91 3.92
N TYR A 215 8.63 2.05 4.16
CA TYR A 215 9.06 1.63 5.49
C TYR A 215 9.48 2.83 6.35
N ILE A 216 10.31 3.73 5.82
CA ILE A 216 10.75 4.93 6.54
C ILE A 216 9.55 5.84 6.88
N GLN A 217 8.71 6.17 5.89
CA GLN A 217 7.57 7.06 6.08
C GLN A 217 6.57 6.51 7.12
N LEU A 218 6.34 5.20 7.09
CA LEU A 218 5.45 4.53 8.01
C LEU A 218 6.05 4.40 9.41
N SER A 219 7.35 4.11 9.51
CA SER A 219 8.09 4.06 10.78
C SER A 219 8.13 5.43 11.47
N GLU A 220 8.28 6.51 10.70
CA GLU A 220 8.21 7.88 11.19
C GLU A 220 6.83 8.23 11.75
N ALA A 221 5.76 7.85 11.04
CA ALA A 221 4.39 8.05 11.49
C ALA A 221 4.06 7.23 12.76
N ALA A 222 4.49 5.97 12.81
CA ALA A 222 4.32 5.13 14.00
C ALA A 222 5.12 5.65 15.20
N THR A 223 6.33 6.15 14.98
CA THR A 223 7.14 6.80 16.02
C THR A 223 6.48 8.09 16.52
N TYR A 224 5.89 8.88 15.62
CA TYR A 224 5.15 10.08 15.99
C TYR A 224 3.93 9.75 16.85
N ALA A 225 3.12 8.77 16.46
CA ALA A 225 1.98 8.30 17.22
C ALA A 225 2.38 7.85 18.63
N ARG A 226 3.44 7.03 18.74
CA ARG A 226 3.97 6.59 20.03
C ARG A 226 4.41 7.75 20.92
N LYS A 227 5.09 8.76 20.36
CA LYS A 227 5.46 9.98 21.10
C LYS A 227 4.25 10.77 21.63
N LYS A 228 3.10 10.63 20.98
CA LYS A 228 1.82 11.25 21.35
C LYS A 228 0.95 10.34 22.24
N ASN A 229 1.46 9.19 22.69
CA ASN A 229 0.71 8.16 23.41
C ASN A 229 -0.51 7.61 22.65
N VAL A 230 -0.43 7.60 21.32
CA VAL A 230 -1.42 6.98 20.43
C VAL A 230 -0.82 5.69 19.86
N ILE A 231 -1.53 4.59 20.03
CA ILE A 231 -1.21 3.31 19.42
C ILE A 231 -1.76 3.33 17.98
N LEU A 232 -0.88 3.12 17.01
CA LEU A 232 -1.33 2.71 15.67
C LEU A 232 -1.53 1.21 15.68
N LYS A 233 -2.68 0.76 15.23
CA LYS A 233 -3.00 -0.66 15.14
C LYS A 233 -3.27 -1.02 13.68
N GLY A 234 -2.42 -1.87 13.11
CA GLY A 234 -2.67 -2.48 11.82
C GLY A 234 -3.85 -3.46 11.84
N ASP A 235 -4.35 -3.74 10.64
CA ASP A 235 -5.32 -4.79 10.37
C ASP A 235 -4.70 -5.83 9.43
N LEU A 236 -5.09 -7.08 9.61
CA LEU A 236 -4.48 -8.26 9.00
C LEU A 236 -5.51 -8.96 8.11
N PRO A 237 -5.25 -9.05 6.79
CA PRO A 237 -6.11 -9.83 5.91
C PRO A 237 -6.24 -11.28 6.37
N ILE A 238 -7.44 -11.86 6.29
CA ILE A 238 -7.61 -13.27 6.69
C ILE A 238 -6.89 -14.26 5.77
N GLY A 239 -6.64 -13.87 4.52
CA GLY A 239 -6.02 -14.69 3.48
C GLY A 239 -5.10 -13.86 2.59
N VAL A 240 -4.67 -14.47 1.49
CA VAL A 240 -3.88 -13.84 0.42
C VAL A 240 -4.55 -14.10 -0.91
N ASP A 241 -4.27 -13.26 -1.92
CA ASP A 241 -4.77 -13.54 -3.26
C ASP A 241 -4.25 -14.90 -3.77
N ARG A 242 -5.04 -15.60 -4.58
CA ARG A 242 -4.65 -16.88 -5.17
C ARG A 242 -3.40 -16.74 -6.05
N ASN A 243 -3.24 -15.60 -6.71
CA ASN A 243 -2.11 -15.26 -7.56
C ASN A 243 -1.09 -14.36 -6.82
N SER A 244 -1.10 -14.38 -5.48
CA SER A 244 -0.15 -13.61 -4.66
C SER A 244 1.30 -14.09 -4.84
N VAL A 245 2.24 -13.23 -4.47
CA VAL A 245 3.66 -13.60 -4.33
C VAL A 245 3.81 -14.66 -3.24
N ASP A 246 3.01 -14.60 -2.18
CA ASP A 246 3.02 -15.58 -1.10
C ASP A 246 2.70 -17.01 -1.57
N THR A 247 1.64 -17.18 -2.39
CA THR A 247 1.27 -18.49 -2.94
C THR A 247 2.27 -18.97 -3.99
N TRP A 248 2.96 -18.04 -4.66
CA TRP A 248 4.02 -18.37 -5.62
C TRP A 248 5.32 -18.83 -4.95
N VAL A 249 5.77 -18.13 -3.90
CA VAL A 249 7.02 -18.43 -3.19
C VAL A 249 6.86 -19.63 -2.25
N TYR A 250 5.71 -19.77 -1.61
CA TYR A 250 5.44 -20.82 -0.61
C TYR A 250 4.25 -21.69 -1.00
N PRO A 251 4.24 -22.33 -2.18
CA PRO A 251 3.05 -23.01 -2.72
C PRO A 251 2.56 -24.18 -1.84
N THR A 252 3.45 -24.79 -1.04
CA THR A 252 3.09 -25.90 -0.15
C THR A 252 2.30 -25.45 1.09
N LEU A 253 2.39 -24.16 1.46
CA LEU A 253 1.69 -23.59 2.61
C LEU A 253 0.21 -23.30 2.33
N PHE A 254 -0.23 -23.37 1.06
CA PHE A 254 -1.57 -23.00 0.64
C PHE A 254 -2.26 -24.15 -0.13
N ARG A 255 -3.51 -24.44 0.21
CA ARG A 255 -4.33 -25.44 -0.47
C ARG A 255 -5.07 -24.82 -1.66
N MET A 256 -4.39 -24.81 -2.80
CA MET A 256 -4.85 -24.12 -4.02
C MET A 256 -6.13 -24.69 -4.64
N ASN A 257 -6.59 -25.87 -4.25
CA ASN A 257 -7.83 -26.50 -4.70
C ASN A 257 -9.05 -26.18 -3.80
N THR A 258 -8.86 -25.38 -2.75
CA THR A 258 -9.91 -24.98 -1.81
C THR A 258 -9.99 -23.46 -1.73
N THR A 259 -11.07 -22.95 -1.14
CA THR A 259 -11.29 -21.51 -1.02
C THR A 259 -11.91 -21.15 0.32
N THR A 260 -11.45 -20.06 0.92
CA THR A 260 -12.02 -19.49 2.14
C THR A 260 -13.34 -18.78 1.86
N GLY A 261 -14.22 -18.77 2.85
CA GLY A 261 -15.52 -18.13 2.75
C GLY A 261 -16.24 -18.15 4.08
N ALA A 262 -17.52 -17.80 4.03
CA ALA A 262 -18.43 -17.92 5.16
C ALA A 262 -19.59 -18.86 4.79
N PRO A 263 -20.09 -19.68 5.72
CA PRO A 263 -21.31 -20.46 5.49
C PRO A 263 -22.51 -19.52 5.25
N LEU A 264 -23.62 -20.10 4.78
CA LEU A 264 -24.89 -19.39 4.68
C LEU A 264 -25.30 -18.79 6.03
N ASP A 265 -25.82 -17.57 5.99
CA ASP A 265 -26.29 -16.85 7.16
C ASP A 265 -27.63 -16.12 6.88
N TYR A 266 -28.12 -15.36 7.87
CA TYR A 266 -29.39 -14.64 7.76
C TYR A 266 -29.39 -13.57 6.65
N PHE A 267 -28.25 -12.95 6.38
CA PHE A 267 -28.09 -11.87 5.39
C PHE A 267 -27.72 -12.41 4.01
N ASP A 268 -26.96 -13.50 3.94
CA ASP A 268 -26.55 -14.17 2.71
C ASP A 268 -26.95 -15.65 2.71
N LYS A 269 -28.07 -15.93 2.03
CA LYS A 269 -28.64 -17.27 1.89
C LYS A 269 -27.75 -18.23 1.11
N ASN A 270 -26.81 -17.72 0.32
CA ASN A 270 -25.87 -18.53 -0.47
C ASN A 270 -24.52 -18.71 0.23
N GLY A 271 -24.30 -18.02 1.35
CA GLY A 271 -22.97 -17.90 1.96
C GLY A 271 -22.01 -17.10 1.08
N GLN A 272 -20.77 -16.97 1.55
CA GLN A 272 -19.76 -16.15 0.89
C GLN A 272 -18.59 -17.00 0.42
N ASN A 273 -18.09 -16.71 -0.77
CA ASN A 273 -16.85 -17.26 -1.28
C ASN A 273 -15.90 -16.09 -1.57
N TRP A 274 -14.80 -16.02 -0.82
CA TRP A 274 -13.86 -14.90 -0.90
C TRP A 274 -12.71 -15.12 -1.90
N GLY A 275 -12.59 -16.30 -2.50
CA GLY A 275 -11.57 -16.56 -3.54
C GLY A 275 -10.16 -16.91 -3.03
N PHE A 276 -9.85 -16.69 -1.75
CA PHE A 276 -8.51 -16.96 -1.19
C PHE A 276 -8.28 -18.46 -0.93
N PRO A 277 -7.09 -19.02 -1.22
CA PRO A 277 -6.77 -20.39 -0.87
C PRO A 277 -6.77 -20.58 0.65
N THR A 278 -7.15 -21.78 1.11
CA THR A 278 -7.06 -22.09 2.55
C THR A 278 -5.63 -22.44 2.94
N TYR A 279 -5.29 -22.25 4.21
CA TYR A 279 -3.97 -22.59 4.74
C TYR A 279 -3.76 -24.10 4.88
N ASN A 280 -2.55 -24.55 4.57
CA ASN A 280 -2.09 -25.90 4.86
C ASN A 280 -1.47 -25.93 6.27
N TRP A 281 -2.32 -25.94 7.30
CA TRP A 281 -1.90 -25.85 8.70
C TRP A 281 -0.94 -26.95 9.12
N GLU A 282 -1.08 -28.15 8.57
CA GLU A 282 -0.19 -29.29 8.84
C GLU A 282 1.22 -29.00 8.31
N GLU A 283 1.34 -28.46 7.09
CA GLU A 283 2.64 -28.04 6.53
C GLU A 283 3.24 -26.88 7.32
N MET A 284 2.45 -25.84 7.59
CA MET A 284 2.87 -24.69 8.38
C MET A 284 3.30 -25.07 9.80
N SER A 285 2.76 -26.13 10.39
CA SER A 285 3.17 -26.55 11.73
C SER A 285 4.61 -27.08 11.80
N LYS A 286 5.17 -27.55 10.67
CA LYS A 286 6.49 -28.21 10.63
C LYS A 286 7.66 -27.27 10.93
N ASP A 287 7.52 -25.99 10.62
CA ASP A 287 8.50 -24.95 10.95
C ASP A 287 8.05 -24.07 12.13
N ASN A 288 7.09 -24.59 12.92
CA ASN A 288 6.44 -23.89 14.01
C ASN A 288 5.77 -22.59 13.54
N TYR A 289 5.07 -22.63 12.40
CA TYR A 289 4.32 -21.50 11.83
C TYR A 289 5.21 -20.32 11.43
N GLY A 290 6.34 -20.60 10.79
CA GLY A 290 7.36 -19.60 10.41
C GLY A 290 6.78 -18.44 9.61
N TRP A 291 6.01 -18.75 8.56
CA TRP A 291 5.34 -17.72 7.73
C TRP A 291 4.39 -16.84 8.54
N TRP A 292 3.57 -17.41 9.43
CA TRP A 292 2.63 -16.66 10.27
C TRP A 292 3.35 -15.79 11.31
N ARG A 293 4.42 -16.30 11.94
CA ARG A 293 5.22 -15.50 12.87
C ARG A 293 5.89 -14.33 12.16
N ALA A 294 6.49 -14.57 11.00
CA ALA A 294 7.10 -13.51 10.19
C ALA A 294 6.05 -12.44 9.84
N ARG A 295 4.87 -12.88 9.38
CA ARG A 295 3.75 -12.00 9.05
C ARG A 295 3.33 -11.13 10.23
N LEU A 296 3.17 -11.71 11.42
CA LEU A 296 2.74 -10.99 12.63
C LEU A 296 3.81 -10.02 13.16
N THR A 297 5.09 -10.25 12.86
CA THR A 297 6.19 -9.37 13.28
C THR A 297 6.24 -8.08 12.46
N GLN A 298 5.68 -8.08 11.26
CA GLN A 298 5.67 -6.94 10.33
C GLN A 298 4.47 -6.01 10.54
N VAL A 299 3.52 -6.38 11.40
CA VAL A 299 2.31 -5.57 11.65
C VAL A 299 2.60 -4.51 12.70
N ILE A 300 2.21 -3.27 12.38
CA ILE A 300 2.36 -2.08 13.23
C ILE A 300 1.36 -2.06 14.37
#